data_AF-A0A6G8CHL3-F1
#
_entry.id   AF-A0A6G8CHL3-F1
#
_cell.length_a   1.000
_cell.length_b   1.000
_cell.length_c   1.000
_cell.angle_alpha   90.00
_cell.angle_beta   90.00
_cell.angle_gamma   90.00
#
_symmetry.space_group_name_H-M   'P 1'
#
loop_
_entity.id
_entity.type
_entity.pdbx_description
1 polymer ?
#
loop_
_entity_poly.entity_id
_entity_poly.type
_entity_poly.pdbx_seq_one_letter_code
_entity_poly.pdbx_strand_id
1 'polypeptide(L)'
;MPTITASSVNARKRDRLKEAFFMTQNIVRGNLIHNTGGAFHVLRLLSIHQLPAGLLTADHPWVTGLIPQEEELIWPRNIVFRTPVGTLWATPDYVPEPDEAIVGKVGRFLASMVRKSILTPEIPHGPQRRMPHAINYLHGAVHYNGLTLLFNTFAEAMQYLADPRFRRELRRLIRVERREVTLVFRERHYDPQEFAYFSAFVMSHLPWFANVNGAGRKVMWGNPSPYPAVNIINGAWVADISRLRHGDAAGIVRPPVMGGSYFQGDFGVPTRDFHSLERLHAYLINSWVRRRGFRGGLYFVDRRRIEPERYQQYLSTEGREWTGNQPLPNPLRSRWPRRRSA
;
A
#
# COMPACT_ATOMS: atom_id res chain seq x y z
N MET A 1 30.16 32.51 13.70
CA MET A 1 29.17 32.23 12.64
C MET A 1 29.88 31.55 11.49
N PRO A 2 29.47 30.34 11.04
CA PRO A 2 30.16 29.64 9.97
C PRO A 2 29.91 30.33 8.62
N THR A 3 30.98 30.77 7.96
CA THR A 3 30.96 31.42 6.66
C THR A 3 30.55 30.42 5.58
N ILE A 4 29.36 30.58 5.00
CA ILE A 4 28.88 29.76 3.88
C ILE A 4 29.71 30.13 2.64
N THR A 5 30.60 29.23 2.20
CA THR A 5 31.42 29.42 1.01
C THR A 5 30.62 29.14 -0.27
N ALA A 6 30.96 29.79 -1.38
CA ALA A 6 30.29 29.58 -2.68
C ALA A 6 30.33 28.11 -3.15
N SER A 7 31.35 27.33 -2.76
CA SER A 7 31.44 25.89 -3.04
C SER A 7 30.33 25.09 -2.35
N SER A 8 29.95 25.46 -1.12
CA SER A 8 28.88 24.81 -0.35
C SER A 8 27.49 25.06 -0.95
N VAL A 9 27.27 26.23 -1.56
CA VAL A 9 26.00 26.58 -2.25
C VAL A 9 25.83 25.75 -3.52
N ASN A 10 26.89 25.62 -4.31
CA ASN A 10 26.88 24.83 -5.54
C ASN A 10 26.70 23.33 -5.28
N ALA A 11 27.30 22.79 -4.21
CA ALA A 11 27.07 21.41 -3.78
C ALA A 11 25.59 21.16 -3.44
N ARG A 12 24.98 22.01 -2.60
CA ARG A 12 23.55 21.90 -2.23
C ARG A 12 22.62 21.98 -3.43
N LYS A 13 22.92 22.84 -4.41
CA LYS A 13 22.11 22.96 -5.64
C LYS A 13 22.20 21.67 -6.48
N ARG A 14 23.39 21.10 -6.63
CA ARG A 14 23.59 19.83 -7.36
C ARG A 14 22.86 18.68 -6.69
N ASP A 15 22.91 18.60 -5.36
CA ASP A 15 22.24 17.51 -4.62
C ASP A 15 20.72 17.59 -4.74
N ARG A 16 20.14 18.80 -4.67
CA ARG A 16 18.70 19.01 -4.92
C ARG A 16 18.28 18.62 -6.33
N LEU A 17 19.08 18.93 -7.34
CA LEU A 17 18.80 18.54 -8.72
C LEU A 17 18.86 17.02 -8.90
N LYS A 18 19.85 16.36 -8.30
CA LYS A 18 19.96 14.90 -8.30
C LYS A 18 18.78 14.23 -7.62
N GLU A 19 18.37 14.75 -6.45
CA GLU A 19 17.20 14.27 -5.71
C GLU A 19 15.92 14.44 -6.53
N ALA A 20 15.67 15.63 -7.09
CA ALA A 20 14.51 15.89 -7.94
C ALA A 20 14.48 14.99 -9.18
N PHE A 21 15.63 14.78 -9.83
CA PHE A 21 15.75 13.87 -10.97
C PHE A 21 15.45 12.42 -10.57
N PHE A 22 16.05 11.93 -9.48
CA PHE A 22 15.81 10.60 -8.93
C PHE A 22 14.32 10.38 -8.60
N MET A 23 13.68 11.35 -7.94
CA MET A 23 12.26 11.28 -7.59
C MET A 23 11.39 11.23 -8.84
N THR A 24 11.64 12.12 -9.81
CA THR A 24 10.90 12.15 -11.07
C THR A 24 11.02 10.82 -11.82
N GLN A 25 12.23 10.26 -11.89
CA GLN A 25 12.48 8.96 -12.50
C GLN A 25 11.68 7.85 -11.84
N ASN A 26 11.62 7.80 -10.51
CA ASN A 26 10.83 6.80 -9.78
C ASN A 26 9.34 7.00 -9.96
N ILE A 27 8.84 8.25 -9.98
CA ILE A 27 7.43 8.55 -10.25
C ILE A 27 7.05 8.02 -11.63
N VAL A 28 7.87 8.24 -12.66
CA VAL A 28 7.62 7.68 -14.00
C VAL A 28 7.66 6.15 -13.97
N ARG A 29 8.67 5.54 -13.34
CA ARG A 29 8.77 4.07 -13.27
C ARG A 29 7.61 3.42 -12.52
N GLY A 30 7.27 3.93 -11.34
CA GLY A 30 6.23 3.39 -10.49
C GLY A 30 4.83 3.69 -11.03
N ASN A 31 4.50 4.97 -11.20
CA ASN A 31 3.13 5.41 -11.48
C ASN A 31 2.75 5.39 -12.95
N LEU A 32 3.71 5.53 -13.87
CA LEU A 32 3.42 5.38 -15.30
C LEU A 32 3.69 3.94 -15.73
N ILE A 33 4.92 3.44 -15.63
CA ILE A 33 5.30 2.16 -16.23
C ILE A 33 4.70 0.98 -15.46
N HIS A 34 5.01 0.82 -14.17
CA HIS A 34 4.56 -0.32 -13.37
C HIS A 34 3.04 -0.33 -13.18
N ASN A 35 2.44 0.81 -12.85
CA ASN A 35 0.99 0.92 -12.70
C ASN A 35 0.26 0.58 -13.99
N THR A 36 0.72 1.11 -15.14
CA THR A 36 0.09 0.81 -16.45
C THR A 36 0.25 -0.65 -16.82
N GLY A 37 1.45 -1.24 -16.63
CA GLY A 37 1.68 -2.67 -16.86
C GLY A 37 0.80 -3.54 -15.97
N GLY A 38 0.74 -3.25 -14.67
CA GLY A 38 -0.16 -3.92 -13.73
C GLY A 38 -1.63 -3.78 -14.13
N ALA A 39 -2.02 -2.60 -14.59
CA ALA A 39 -3.37 -2.35 -15.09
C ALA A 39 -3.72 -3.20 -16.31
N PHE A 40 -2.81 -3.30 -17.28
CA PHE A 40 -3.01 -4.18 -18.43
C PHE A 40 -3.12 -5.65 -18.02
N HIS A 41 -2.31 -6.12 -17.06
CA HIS A 41 -2.45 -7.48 -16.54
C HIS A 41 -3.81 -7.71 -15.89
N VAL A 42 -4.27 -6.78 -15.04
CA VAL A 42 -5.60 -6.88 -14.42
C VAL A 42 -6.70 -6.86 -15.48
N LEU A 43 -6.68 -5.91 -16.42
CA LEU A 43 -7.65 -5.83 -17.50
C LEU A 43 -7.68 -7.11 -18.34
N ARG A 44 -6.52 -7.69 -18.66
CA ARG A 44 -6.41 -8.99 -19.35
C ARG A 44 -7.12 -10.10 -18.56
N LEU A 45 -6.95 -10.15 -17.24
CA LEU A 45 -7.60 -11.15 -16.38
C LEU A 45 -9.10 -10.89 -16.16
N LEU A 46 -9.59 -9.69 -16.45
CA LEU A 46 -11.01 -9.36 -16.39
C LEU A 46 -11.73 -9.57 -17.72
N SER A 47 -11.02 -9.55 -18.84
CA SER A 47 -11.62 -9.55 -20.19
C SER A 47 -11.29 -10.79 -21.01
N ILE A 48 -10.02 -11.17 -21.13
CA ILE A 48 -9.56 -12.21 -22.05
C ILE A 48 -9.31 -13.53 -21.32
N HIS A 49 -8.65 -13.47 -20.17
CA HIS A 49 -8.22 -14.63 -19.40
C HIS A 49 -8.92 -14.66 -18.04
N GLN A 50 -10.25 -14.69 -18.07
CA GLN A 50 -11.06 -14.64 -16.87
C GLN A 50 -10.75 -15.81 -15.93
N LEU A 51 -10.65 -15.51 -14.62
CA LEU A 51 -10.53 -16.53 -13.59
C LEU A 51 -11.93 -16.87 -13.09
N PRO A 52 -12.39 -18.13 -13.18
CA PRO A 52 -13.66 -18.54 -12.60
C PRO A 52 -13.59 -18.60 -11.06
N ALA A 53 -14.75 -18.70 -10.41
CA ALA A 53 -14.81 -19.09 -9.01
C ALA A 53 -14.33 -20.54 -8.82
N GLY A 54 -14.01 -20.92 -7.58
CA GLY A 54 -13.75 -22.32 -7.23
C GLY A 54 -12.36 -22.83 -7.57
N LEU A 55 -11.44 -21.98 -8.01
CA LEU A 55 -10.04 -22.39 -8.23
C LEU A 55 -9.31 -22.76 -6.93
N LEU A 56 -9.85 -22.33 -5.78
CA LEU A 56 -9.33 -22.63 -4.45
C LEU A 56 -10.47 -23.16 -3.58
N THR A 57 -10.14 -24.12 -2.72
CA THR A 57 -11.04 -24.70 -1.70
C THR A 57 -11.06 -23.86 -0.42
N ALA A 58 -12.02 -24.14 0.48
CA ALA A 58 -12.18 -23.41 1.75
C ALA A 58 -10.99 -23.54 2.71
N ASP A 59 -10.30 -24.67 2.65
CA ASP A 59 -9.13 -25.04 3.44
C ASP A 59 -7.80 -24.56 2.84
N HIS A 60 -7.82 -24.03 1.61
CA HIS A 60 -6.60 -23.61 0.93
C HIS A 60 -5.83 -22.52 1.73
N PRO A 61 -4.48 -22.55 1.79
CA PRO A 61 -3.69 -21.59 2.58
C PRO A 61 -3.96 -20.11 2.26
N TRP A 62 -4.17 -19.76 0.99
CA TRP A 62 -4.57 -18.39 0.62
C TRP A 62 -5.95 -17.95 1.16
N VAL A 63 -6.78 -18.88 1.63
CA VAL A 63 -8.12 -18.61 2.18
C VAL A 63 -8.09 -18.57 3.71
N THR A 64 -7.29 -19.44 4.31
CA THR A 64 -7.20 -19.60 5.77
C THR A 64 -6.13 -18.70 6.38
N GLY A 65 -5.03 -18.48 5.67
CA GLY A 65 -3.82 -17.87 6.19
C GLY A 65 -2.94 -18.83 6.98
N LEU A 66 -3.32 -20.11 7.07
CA LEU A 66 -2.59 -21.14 7.82
C LEU A 66 -1.44 -21.69 6.98
N ILE A 67 -0.31 -21.93 7.62
CA ILE A 67 0.82 -22.63 7.00
C ILE A 67 0.45 -24.11 6.85
N PRO A 68 0.67 -24.75 5.69
CA PRO A 68 0.39 -26.17 5.53
C PRO A 68 1.07 -27.00 6.63
N GLN A 69 0.32 -27.92 7.24
CA GLN A 69 0.78 -28.82 8.31
C GLN A 69 1.10 -28.14 9.65
N GLU A 70 0.90 -26.83 9.76
CA GLU A 70 1.04 -26.07 11.01
C GLU A 70 -0.31 -25.42 11.35
N GLU A 71 -0.61 -25.27 12.64
CA GLU A 71 -1.78 -24.49 13.11
C GLU A 71 -1.46 -22.99 13.22
N GLU A 72 -0.30 -22.57 12.71
CA GLU A 72 0.20 -21.21 12.76
C GLU A 72 -0.23 -20.39 11.53
N LEU A 73 -0.38 -19.07 11.76
CA LEU A 73 -0.65 -18.12 10.68
C LEU A 73 0.65 -17.68 10.00
N ILE A 74 0.61 -17.54 8.68
CA ILE A 74 1.77 -17.11 7.88
C ILE A 74 2.20 -15.66 8.15
N TRP A 75 1.25 -14.77 8.52
CA TRP A 75 1.50 -13.32 8.54
C TRP A 75 2.55 -12.87 9.56
N PRO A 76 2.51 -13.32 10.83
CA PRO A 76 3.59 -13.05 11.78
C PRO A 76 4.96 -13.51 11.30
N ARG A 77 5.02 -14.67 10.62
CA ARG A 77 6.26 -15.27 10.13
C ARG A 77 6.83 -14.54 8.91
N ASN A 78 6.00 -13.76 8.20
CA ASN A 78 6.41 -12.94 7.06
C ASN A 78 6.75 -11.49 7.42
N ILE A 79 6.90 -11.15 8.71
CA ILE A 79 7.46 -9.85 9.13
C ILE A 79 8.97 -9.89 8.89
N VAL A 80 9.45 -9.16 7.87
CA VAL A 80 10.87 -9.13 7.49
C VAL A 80 11.65 -7.99 8.14
N PHE A 81 10.95 -6.96 8.61
CA PHE A 81 11.54 -5.87 9.38
C PHE A 81 10.45 -5.19 10.19
N ARG A 82 10.82 -4.77 11.39
CA ARG A 82 9.96 -4.01 12.30
C ARG A 82 10.81 -3.00 13.06
N THR A 83 10.30 -1.79 13.24
CA THR A 83 10.89 -0.86 14.21
C THR A 83 10.52 -1.29 15.63
N PRO A 84 11.34 -0.94 16.65
CA PRO A 84 10.97 -1.12 18.04
C PRO A 84 9.60 -0.48 18.32
N VAL A 85 8.81 -1.07 19.21
CA VAL A 85 7.49 -0.51 19.53
C VAL A 85 7.69 0.85 20.21
N GLY A 86 7.31 1.91 19.50
CA GLY A 86 7.30 3.27 20.03
C GLY A 86 5.96 3.55 20.67
N THR A 87 5.93 4.20 21.82
CA THR A 87 4.69 4.55 22.54
C THR A 87 4.38 6.05 22.47
N LEU A 88 5.14 6.85 21.72
CA LEU A 88 4.94 8.30 21.62
C LEU A 88 3.58 8.70 21.01
N TRP A 89 2.98 7.81 20.21
CA TRP A 89 1.63 7.95 19.65
C TRP A 89 0.57 7.20 20.47
N ALA A 90 0.98 6.43 21.48
CA ALA A 90 0.07 5.78 22.40
C ALA A 90 -0.44 6.83 23.40
N THR A 91 -1.74 7.05 23.41
CA THR A 91 -2.40 7.84 24.45
C THR A 91 -2.85 6.89 25.58
N PRO A 92 -3.21 7.38 26.78
CA PRO A 92 -3.76 6.52 27.84
C PRO A 92 -4.94 5.64 27.36
N ASP A 93 -5.72 6.13 26.40
CA ASP A 93 -6.86 5.42 25.80
C ASP A 93 -6.51 4.63 24.53
N TYR A 94 -5.24 4.61 24.13
CA TYR A 94 -4.77 3.96 22.89
C TYR A 94 -3.48 3.17 23.12
N VAL A 95 -3.64 1.94 23.61
CA VAL A 95 -2.53 0.98 23.75
C VAL A 95 -2.28 0.29 22.40
N PRO A 96 -1.02 0.24 21.92
CA PRO A 96 -0.66 -0.51 20.71
C PRO A 96 -1.10 -1.97 20.81
N GLU A 97 -1.73 -2.50 19.77
CA GLU A 97 -1.87 -3.95 19.64
C GLU A 97 -0.51 -4.60 19.38
N PRO A 98 -0.29 -5.86 19.81
CA PRO A 98 0.93 -6.58 19.45
C PRO A 98 1.03 -6.77 17.93
N ASP A 99 2.25 -6.79 17.42
CA ASP A 99 2.55 -6.86 15.98
C ASP A 99 1.80 -8.01 15.29
N GLU A 100 1.77 -9.18 15.93
CA GLU A 100 1.11 -10.40 15.44
C GLU A 100 -0.39 -10.21 15.27
N ALA A 101 -1.04 -9.47 16.19
CA ALA A 101 -2.46 -9.14 16.09
C ALA A 101 -2.73 -8.13 14.97
N ILE A 102 -1.86 -7.14 14.80
CA ILE A 102 -1.94 -6.12 13.75
C ILE A 102 -1.86 -6.79 12.37
N VAL A 103 -0.77 -7.53 12.11
CA VAL A 103 -0.58 -8.20 10.81
C VAL A 103 -1.61 -9.30 10.59
N GLY A 104 -2.04 -9.98 11.66
CA GLY A 104 -3.12 -10.96 11.60
C GLY A 104 -4.46 -10.35 11.18
N LYS A 105 -4.81 -9.15 11.67
CA LYS A 105 -6.03 -8.44 11.25
C LYS A 105 -5.96 -8.04 9.77
N VAL A 106 -4.85 -7.47 9.32
CA VAL A 106 -4.63 -7.13 7.91
C VAL A 106 -4.70 -8.38 7.03
N GLY A 107 -4.00 -9.44 7.42
CA GLY A 107 -3.97 -10.71 6.70
C GLY A 107 -5.36 -11.37 6.59
N ARG A 108 -6.10 -11.49 7.69
CA ARG A 108 -7.48 -12.03 7.70
C ARG A 108 -8.42 -11.22 6.83
N PHE A 109 -8.29 -9.89 6.84
CA PHE A 109 -9.08 -9.03 5.96
C PHE A 109 -8.85 -9.36 4.49
N LEU A 110 -7.60 -9.54 4.06
CA LEU A 110 -7.26 -9.89 2.68
C LEU A 110 -7.65 -11.33 2.33
N ALA A 111 -7.49 -12.28 3.26
CA ALA A 111 -7.96 -13.66 3.09
C ALA A 111 -9.49 -13.73 2.91
N SER A 112 -10.24 -12.86 3.60
CA SER A 112 -11.69 -12.74 3.41
C SER A 112 -12.07 -12.28 1.98
N MET A 113 -11.19 -11.56 1.28
CA MET A 113 -11.40 -11.20 -0.12
C MET A 113 -11.22 -12.43 -1.03
N VAL A 114 -10.18 -13.23 -0.81
CA VAL A 114 -9.98 -14.50 -1.53
C VAL A 114 -11.17 -15.44 -1.32
N ARG A 115 -11.67 -15.53 -0.08
CA ARG A 115 -12.80 -16.39 0.30
C ARG A 115 -14.07 -16.14 -0.52
N LYS A 116 -14.28 -14.91 -1.00
CA LYS A 116 -15.43 -14.57 -1.86
C LYS A 116 -15.41 -15.30 -3.22
N SER A 117 -14.25 -15.82 -3.63
CA SER A 117 -14.12 -16.59 -4.88
C SER A 117 -14.23 -18.10 -4.69
N ILE A 118 -14.47 -18.59 -3.48
CA ILE A 118 -14.67 -20.02 -3.24
C ILE A 118 -16.09 -20.40 -3.65
N LEU A 119 -16.25 -21.59 -4.21
CA LEU A 119 -17.57 -22.16 -4.47
C LEU A 119 -18.30 -22.35 -3.13
N THR A 120 -19.41 -21.65 -2.99
CA THR A 120 -20.35 -21.78 -1.88
C THR A 120 -21.73 -21.98 -2.51
N PRO A 121 -22.65 -22.71 -1.86
CA PRO A 121 -24.04 -22.79 -2.32
C PRO A 121 -24.58 -21.37 -2.54
N GLU A 122 -25.18 -21.10 -3.70
CA GLU A 122 -25.68 -19.76 -4.00
C GLU A 122 -26.78 -19.37 -3.00
N ILE A 123 -26.65 -18.17 -2.43
CA ILE A 123 -27.65 -17.61 -1.52
C ILE A 123 -28.79 -17.05 -2.40
N PRO A 124 -30.08 -17.32 -2.09
CA PRO A 124 -31.22 -16.88 -2.90
C PRO A 124 -31.30 -15.36 -3.18
N HIS A 125 -30.61 -14.53 -2.39
CA HIS A 125 -30.62 -13.06 -2.50
C HIS A 125 -29.52 -12.48 -3.39
N GLY A 126 -29.04 -13.25 -4.38
CA GLY A 126 -28.07 -12.82 -5.37
C GLY A 126 -26.61 -12.95 -4.92
N PRO A 127 -25.64 -12.75 -5.84
CA PRO A 127 -24.25 -13.03 -5.52
C PRO A 127 -23.72 -12.03 -4.49
N GLN A 128 -23.26 -12.56 -3.35
CA GLN A 128 -22.42 -11.85 -2.37
C GLN A 128 -21.12 -11.28 -2.98
N ARG A 129 -20.84 -11.66 -4.25
CA ARG A 129 -19.62 -11.42 -5.03
C ARG A 129 -19.70 -10.11 -5.81
N ARG A 130 -19.39 -8.99 -5.15
CA ARG A 130 -19.36 -7.65 -5.78
C ARG A 130 -18.03 -7.31 -6.47
N MET A 131 -17.00 -8.14 -6.31
CA MET A 131 -15.66 -7.94 -6.86
C MET A 131 -15.28 -9.11 -7.78
N PRO A 132 -14.68 -8.85 -8.96
CA PRO A 132 -14.29 -9.91 -9.87
C PRO A 132 -13.32 -10.92 -9.25
N HIS A 133 -13.47 -12.20 -9.59
CA HIS A 133 -12.67 -13.28 -9.02
C HIS A 133 -11.16 -13.10 -9.19
N ALA A 134 -10.73 -12.60 -10.35
CA ALA A 134 -9.32 -12.27 -10.59
C ALA A 134 -8.76 -11.28 -9.55
N ILE A 135 -9.55 -10.26 -9.17
CA ILE A 135 -9.15 -9.28 -8.15
C ILE A 135 -9.11 -9.95 -6.78
N ASN A 136 -10.11 -10.76 -6.43
CA ASN A 136 -10.12 -11.50 -5.16
C ASN A 136 -8.88 -12.40 -5.02
N TYR A 137 -8.54 -13.19 -6.05
CA TYR A 137 -7.37 -14.08 -6.01
C TYR A 137 -6.04 -13.34 -5.92
N LEU A 138 -5.92 -12.17 -6.55
CA LEU A 138 -4.71 -11.33 -6.46
C LEU A 138 -4.33 -11.02 -5.00
N HIS A 139 -5.33 -10.88 -4.12
CA HIS A 139 -5.07 -10.67 -2.70
C HIS A 139 -4.30 -11.85 -2.08
N GLY A 140 -4.53 -13.09 -2.50
CA GLY A 140 -3.82 -14.27 -1.98
C GLY A 140 -2.31 -14.17 -2.15
N ALA A 141 -1.85 -13.80 -3.35
CA ALA A 141 -0.44 -13.53 -3.61
C ALA A 141 0.11 -12.37 -2.78
N VAL A 142 -0.71 -11.36 -2.47
CA VAL A 142 -0.29 -10.18 -1.69
C VAL A 142 -0.27 -10.44 -0.19
N HIS A 143 -1.20 -11.22 0.37
CA HIS A 143 -1.31 -11.40 1.82
C HIS A 143 -0.67 -12.68 2.33
N TYR A 144 -0.78 -13.78 1.60
CA TYR A 144 -0.24 -15.06 2.06
C TYR A 144 1.25 -15.13 1.72
N ASN A 145 1.59 -14.92 0.45
CA ASN A 145 2.98 -14.92 0.00
C ASN A 145 3.71 -13.61 0.34
N GLY A 146 2.98 -12.51 0.56
CA GLY A 146 3.58 -11.19 0.74
C GLY A 146 4.32 -11.02 2.06
N LEU A 147 5.20 -10.02 2.06
CA LEU A 147 6.10 -9.70 3.15
C LEU A 147 5.69 -8.40 3.82
N THR A 148 5.89 -8.31 5.14
CA THR A 148 5.49 -7.13 5.91
C THR A 148 6.68 -6.37 6.46
N LEU A 149 6.67 -5.05 6.26
CA LEU A 149 7.51 -4.08 6.95
C LEU A 149 6.62 -3.32 7.94
N LEU A 150 6.94 -3.36 9.24
CA LEU A 150 6.10 -2.78 10.28
C LEU A 150 6.75 -1.54 10.91
N PHE A 151 6.01 -0.44 10.93
CA PHE A 151 6.45 0.84 11.47
C PHE A 151 5.45 1.39 12.50
N ASN A 152 5.92 2.27 13.37
CA ASN A 152 5.05 2.98 14.29
C ASN A 152 4.20 4.02 13.56
N THR A 153 4.88 4.96 12.88
CA THR A 153 4.27 6.14 12.23
C THR A 153 4.83 6.37 10.82
N PHE A 154 4.21 7.27 10.05
CA PHE A 154 4.71 7.65 8.74
C PHE A 154 6.07 8.36 8.81
N ALA A 155 6.25 9.25 9.78
CA ALA A 155 7.50 9.98 10.00
C ALA A 155 8.67 9.03 10.30
N GLU A 156 8.44 7.98 11.09
CA GLU A 156 9.44 6.95 11.34
C GLU A 156 9.76 6.15 10.07
N ALA A 157 8.75 5.69 9.33
CA ALA A 157 8.99 4.96 8.08
C ALA A 157 9.78 5.80 7.05
N MET A 158 9.59 7.12 7.04
CA MET A 158 10.41 8.02 6.23
C MET A 158 11.90 7.98 6.61
N GLN A 159 12.26 7.80 7.89
CA GLN A 159 13.67 7.71 8.32
C GLN A 159 14.37 6.54 7.63
N TYR A 160 13.71 5.39 7.61
CA TYR A 160 14.24 4.18 6.99
C TYR A 160 14.18 4.25 5.47
N LEU A 161 13.04 4.64 4.90
CA LEU A 161 12.88 4.71 3.45
C LEU A 161 13.70 5.84 2.81
N ALA A 162 14.10 6.88 3.55
CA ALA A 162 15.03 7.90 3.09
C ALA A 162 16.49 7.41 3.07
N ASP A 163 16.83 6.35 3.82
CA ASP A 163 18.16 5.73 3.79
C ASP A 163 18.38 4.91 2.49
N PRO A 164 19.36 5.28 1.64
CA PRO A 164 19.67 4.51 0.43
C PRO A 164 20.08 3.06 0.70
N ARG A 165 20.68 2.76 1.85
CA ARG A 165 21.08 1.41 2.27
C ARG A 165 19.85 0.55 2.52
N PHE A 166 18.86 1.08 3.23
CA PHE A 166 17.59 0.39 3.48
C PHE A 166 16.83 0.15 2.16
N ARG A 167 16.75 1.15 1.28
CA ARG A 167 16.11 0.98 -0.04
C ARG A 167 16.83 -0.05 -0.92
N ARG A 168 18.16 -0.16 -0.81
CA ARG A 168 18.94 -1.18 -1.53
C ARG A 168 18.61 -2.57 -1.01
N GLU A 169 18.46 -2.71 0.31
CA GLU A 169 18.10 -3.97 0.95
C GLU A 169 16.67 -4.39 0.63
N LEU A 170 15.71 -3.47 0.66
CA LEU A 170 14.34 -3.72 0.18
C LEU A 170 14.32 -4.17 -1.30
N ARG A 171 15.16 -3.57 -2.14
CA ARG A 171 15.33 -4.00 -3.53
C ARG A 171 15.96 -5.39 -3.65
N ARG A 172 16.90 -5.75 -2.77
CA ARG A 172 17.48 -7.10 -2.71
C ARG A 172 16.40 -8.12 -2.33
N LEU A 173 15.65 -7.85 -1.27
CA LEU A 173 14.53 -8.67 -0.80
C LEU A 173 13.54 -8.96 -1.92
N ILE A 174 12.98 -7.92 -2.54
CA ILE A 174 11.96 -8.07 -3.60
C ILE A 174 12.52 -8.88 -4.79
N ARG A 175 13.79 -8.67 -5.16
CA ARG A 175 14.41 -9.38 -6.29
C ARG A 175 14.61 -10.87 -5.99
N VAL A 176 15.05 -11.20 -4.78
CA VAL A 176 15.36 -12.57 -4.36
C VAL A 176 14.08 -13.34 -4.08
N GLU A 177 13.22 -12.81 -3.22
CA GLU A 177 11.99 -13.49 -2.79
C GLU A 177 10.92 -13.47 -3.88
N ARG A 178 10.93 -12.46 -4.77
CA ARG A 178 9.88 -12.23 -5.76
C ARG A 178 8.49 -12.28 -5.12
N ARG A 179 8.32 -11.55 -4.02
CA ARG A 179 7.07 -11.42 -3.24
C ARG A 179 6.66 -9.95 -3.20
N GLU A 180 5.37 -9.69 -3.07
CA GLU A 180 4.88 -8.33 -2.81
C GLU A 180 5.23 -7.89 -1.39
N VAL A 181 5.40 -6.59 -1.17
CA VAL A 181 5.76 -6.04 0.14
C VAL A 181 4.69 -5.06 0.60
N THR A 182 4.26 -5.18 1.84
CA THR A 182 3.30 -4.27 2.47
C THR A 182 3.95 -3.53 3.61
N LEU A 183 3.91 -2.20 3.58
CA LEU A 183 4.20 -1.36 4.74
C LEU A 183 2.94 -1.34 5.61
N VAL A 184 3.05 -1.66 6.89
CA VAL A 184 1.95 -1.59 7.85
C VAL A 184 2.35 -0.64 8.99
N PHE A 185 1.39 0.14 9.47
CA PHE A 185 1.61 1.14 10.51
C PHE A 185 0.83 0.79 11.77
N ARG A 186 1.46 0.87 12.94
CA ARG A 186 0.82 0.57 14.24
C ARG A 186 -0.14 1.67 14.67
N GLU A 187 0.16 2.93 14.35
CA GLU A 187 -0.72 4.07 14.62
C GLU A 187 -1.94 4.08 13.68
N ARG A 188 -3.12 3.75 14.20
CA ARG A 188 -4.39 3.77 13.45
C ARG A 188 -5.02 5.15 13.38
N HIS A 189 -4.68 6.02 14.34
CA HIS A 189 -5.19 7.38 14.46
C HIS A 189 -4.20 8.34 13.80
N TYR A 190 -4.34 8.53 12.49
CA TYR A 190 -3.44 9.39 11.72
C TYR A 190 -4.20 10.46 10.93
N ASP A 191 -3.48 11.48 10.49
CA ASP A 191 -4.00 12.49 9.55
C ASP A 191 -4.03 11.91 8.11
N PRO A 192 -5.19 11.80 7.46
CA PRO A 192 -5.27 11.34 6.07
C PRO A 192 -4.46 12.19 5.08
N GLN A 193 -4.24 13.48 5.36
CA GLN A 193 -3.39 14.35 4.54
C GLN A 193 -1.91 14.00 4.69
N GLU A 194 -1.44 13.75 5.92
CA GLU A 194 -0.09 13.22 6.14
C GLU A 194 0.10 11.88 5.42
N PHE A 195 -0.88 10.97 5.52
CA PHE A 195 -0.80 9.67 4.84
C PHE A 195 -0.72 9.81 3.32
N ALA A 196 -1.43 10.79 2.75
CA ALA A 196 -1.34 11.12 1.33
C ALA A 196 0.07 11.58 0.94
N TYR A 197 0.68 12.47 1.74
CA TYR A 197 2.06 12.91 1.48
C TYR A 197 3.06 11.77 1.64
N PHE A 198 2.92 10.94 2.67
CA PHE A 198 3.71 9.74 2.85
C PHE A 198 3.62 8.79 1.66
N SER A 199 2.40 8.57 1.17
CA SER A 199 2.17 7.72 0.00
C SER A 199 2.88 8.23 -1.24
N ALA A 200 2.83 9.54 -1.50
CA ALA A 200 3.56 10.17 -2.59
C ALA A 200 5.09 10.11 -2.38
N PHE A 201 5.56 10.21 -1.14
CA PHE A 201 6.96 9.99 -0.77
C PHE A 201 7.41 8.56 -1.15
N VAL A 202 6.65 7.53 -0.77
CA VAL A 202 6.96 6.13 -1.14
C VAL A 202 7.06 5.98 -2.66
N MET A 203 6.08 6.49 -3.41
CA MET A 203 6.07 6.45 -4.89
C MET A 203 7.21 7.24 -5.55
N SER A 204 7.82 8.18 -4.82
CA SER A 204 8.96 8.98 -5.32
C SER A 204 10.31 8.35 -4.95
N HIS A 205 10.34 7.43 -3.98
CA HIS A 205 11.58 6.82 -3.47
C HIS A 205 11.76 5.37 -3.90
N LEU A 206 10.68 4.70 -4.30
CA LEU A 206 10.69 3.33 -4.79
C LEU A 206 10.27 3.30 -6.26
N PRO A 207 10.86 2.43 -7.09
CA PRO A 207 10.59 2.39 -8.53
C PRO A 207 9.32 1.61 -8.90
N TRP A 208 8.47 1.28 -7.93
CA TRP A 208 7.27 0.45 -8.11
C TRP A 208 6.01 1.22 -7.82
N PHE A 209 4.89 0.71 -8.33
CA PHE A 209 3.59 1.23 -7.96
C PHE A 209 3.31 0.95 -6.48
N ALA A 210 2.55 1.84 -5.84
CA ALA A 210 2.13 1.68 -4.45
C ALA A 210 0.62 1.85 -4.35
N ASN A 211 -0.08 0.81 -3.88
CA ASN A 211 -1.49 0.92 -3.54
C ASN A 211 -1.64 1.20 -2.04
N VAL A 212 -2.35 2.26 -1.71
CA VAL A 212 -2.50 2.72 -0.33
C VAL A 212 -3.83 2.23 0.22
N ASN A 213 -3.85 1.81 1.48
CA ASN A 213 -5.07 1.39 2.16
C ASN A 213 -5.12 2.05 3.53
N GLY A 214 -6.25 2.67 3.89
CA GLY A 214 -6.40 3.38 5.15
C GLY A 214 -7.11 2.58 6.22
N ALA A 215 -6.82 2.87 7.49
CA ALA A 215 -7.57 2.31 8.61
C ALA A 215 -9.06 2.71 8.51
N GLY A 216 -9.95 1.72 8.44
CA GLY A 216 -11.36 1.92 8.16
C GLY A 216 -11.53 2.57 6.79
N ARG A 217 -11.76 3.88 6.74
CA ARG A 217 -11.95 4.64 5.49
C ARG A 217 -11.15 5.95 5.47
N LYS A 218 -10.21 6.13 6.41
CA LYS A 218 -9.43 7.36 6.61
C LYS A 218 -8.31 7.51 5.57
N VAL A 219 -8.61 7.52 4.28
CA VAL A 219 -7.58 7.64 3.24
C VAL A 219 -8.05 8.49 2.06
N MET A 220 -7.13 9.30 1.51
CA MET A 220 -7.39 10.21 0.40
C MET A 220 -7.42 9.53 -0.98
N TRP A 221 -7.03 8.25 -1.09
CA TRP A 221 -7.23 7.40 -2.27
C TRP A 221 -7.00 5.94 -1.87
N GLY A 222 -7.33 4.98 -2.73
CA GLY A 222 -7.18 3.56 -2.40
C GLY A 222 -8.30 3.01 -1.51
N ASN A 223 -8.02 2.00 -0.71
CA ASN A 223 -9.05 1.14 -0.11
C ASN A 223 -9.11 1.17 1.42
N PRO A 224 -10.26 0.80 2.01
CA PRO A 224 -10.35 0.39 3.40
C PRO A 224 -9.40 -0.75 3.77
N SER A 225 -8.85 -0.68 4.97
CA SER A 225 -8.03 -1.72 5.61
C SER A 225 -8.20 -1.64 7.14
N PRO A 226 -7.93 -2.70 7.92
CA PRO A 226 -7.95 -2.64 9.38
C PRO A 226 -6.94 -1.63 9.96
N TYR A 227 -5.80 -1.49 9.28
CA TYR A 227 -4.67 -0.64 9.63
C TYR A 227 -4.22 0.19 8.41
N PRO A 228 -3.56 1.35 8.60
CA PRO A 228 -2.93 2.06 7.50
C PRO A 228 -1.85 1.14 6.90
N ALA A 229 -1.87 1.03 5.58
CA ALA A 229 -0.95 0.17 4.85
C ALA A 229 -0.62 0.71 3.46
N VAL A 230 0.60 0.44 3.00
CA VAL A 230 1.03 0.75 1.63
C VAL A 230 1.57 -0.53 0.99
N ASN A 231 0.83 -1.06 0.03
CA ASN A 231 1.22 -2.24 -0.73
C ASN A 231 2.15 -1.79 -1.86
N ILE A 232 3.43 -2.14 -1.80
CA ILE A 232 4.39 -1.97 -2.88
C ILE A 232 4.16 -3.09 -3.88
N ILE A 233 3.59 -2.74 -5.04
CA ILE A 233 3.20 -3.69 -6.09
C ILE A 233 4.32 -3.78 -7.13
N ASN A 234 5.17 -4.79 -7.01
CA ASN A 234 6.29 -5.04 -7.91
C ASN A 234 5.96 -5.98 -9.08
N GLY A 235 4.81 -6.68 -9.04
CA GLY A 235 4.32 -7.53 -10.12
C GLY A 235 4.58 -9.02 -9.93
N ALA A 236 5.22 -9.42 -8.83
CA ALA A 236 5.39 -10.81 -8.42
C ALA A 236 4.08 -11.61 -8.43
N TRP A 237 2.96 -10.96 -8.08
CA TRP A 237 1.64 -11.59 -8.06
C TRP A 237 1.24 -12.18 -9.43
N VAL A 238 1.73 -11.63 -10.55
CA VAL A 238 1.32 -12.05 -11.90
C VAL A 238 1.66 -13.52 -12.15
N ALA A 239 2.84 -13.96 -11.70
CA ALA A 239 3.27 -15.34 -11.87
C ALA A 239 2.40 -16.30 -11.06
N ASP A 240 2.11 -15.95 -9.80
CA ASP A 240 1.27 -16.77 -8.91
C ASP A 240 -0.16 -16.89 -9.45
N ILE A 241 -0.76 -15.78 -9.92
CA ILE A 241 -2.10 -15.80 -10.52
C ILE A 241 -2.14 -16.55 -11.85
N SER A 242 -1.09 -16.45 -12.66
CA SER A 242 -0.98 -17.25 -13.88
C SER A 242 -0.93 -18.73 -13.55
N ARG A 243 -0.15 -19.17 -12.56
CA ARG A 243 -0.07 -20.57 -12.12
C ARG A 243 -1.42 -21.08 -11.60
N LEU A 244 -2.08 -20.31 -10.74
CA LEU A 244 -3.42 -20.61 -10.25
C LEU A 244 -4.41 -20.84 -11.39
N ARG A 245 -4.39 -19.98 -12.41
CA ARG A 245 -5.27 -20.10 -13.58
C ARG A 245 -5.06 -21.41 -14.34
N HIS A 246 -3.86 -21.96 -14.35
CA HIS A 246 -3.56 -23.25 -14.99
C HIS A 246 -3.67 -24.44 -14.04
N GLY A 247 -4.35 -24.29 -12.89
CA GLY A 247 -4.65 -25.39 -11.97
C GLY A 247 -3.56 -25.69 -10.93
N ASP A 248 -2.48 -24.91 -10.89
CA ASP A 248 -1.40 -25.10 -9.91
C ASP A 248 -1.70 -24.38 -8.58
N ALA A 249 -2.71 -24.85 -7.86
CA ALA A 249 -3.10 -24.30 -6.56
C ALA A 249 -2.08 -24.61 -5.45
N ALA A 250 -1.45 -25.79 -5.49
CA ALA A 250 -0.45 -26.15 -4.47
C ALA A 250 0.84 -25.33 -4.62
N GLY A 251 1.34 -25.17 -5.84
CA GLY A 251 2.66 -24.58 -6.08
C GLY A 251 2.73 -23.05 -5.92
N ILE A 252 1.58 -22.36 -5.81
CA ILE A 252 1.51 -20.93 -5.50
C ILE A 252 1.59 -20.63 -4.01
N VAL A 253 1.52 -21.65 -3.14
CA VAL A 253 1.69 -21.51 -1.70
C VAL A 253 3.18 -21.46 -1.39
N ARG A 254 3.66 -20.33 -0.85
CA ARG A 254 5.08 -20.17 -0.49
C ARG A 254 5.30 -20.36 1.00
N PRO A 255 6.44 -20.93 1.41
CA PRO A 255 6.79 -21.05 2.83
C PRO A 255 7.02 -19.67 3.45
N PRO A 256 7.04 -19.58 4.80
CA PRO A 256 7.55 -18.40 5.48
C PRO A 256 8.93 -17.99 5.00
N VAL A 257 9.21 -16.70 4.99
CA VAL A 257 10.57 -16.20 4.75
C VAL A 257 11.47 -16.53 5.95
N MET A 258 12.73 -16.86 5.69
CA MET A 258 13.69 -17.12 6.75
C MET A 258 13.95 -15.84 7.56
N GLY A 259 13.67 -15.90 8.86
CA GLY A 259 13.97 -14.81 9.80
C GLY A 259 15.45 -14.45 9.81
N GLY A 260 15.77 -13.17 10.03
CA GLY A 260 17.16 -12.71 10.13
C GLY A 260 17.95 -12.65 8.81
N SER A 261 17.34 -12.95 7.67
CA SER A 261 18.04 -12.93 6.37
C SER A 261 18.12 -11.55 5.71
N TYR A 262 17.37 -10.58 6.23
CA TYR A 262 17.20 -9.26 5.65
C TYR A 262 17.31 -8.18 6.71
N PHE A 263 17.74 -7.00 6.30
CA PHE A 263 17.80 -5.82 7.17
C PHE A 263 18.62 -6.01 8.46
N GLN A 264 19.77 -6.68 8.38
CA GLN A 264 20.65 -6.96 9.52
C GLN A 264 21.58 -5.80 9.93
N GLY A 265 21.50 -4.65 9.27
CA GLY A 265 22.34 -3.49 9.55
C GLY A 265 21.59 -2.37 10.28
N ASP A 266 22.34 -1.38 10.75
CA ASP A 266 21.77 -0.15 11.29
C ASP A 266 21.29 0.75 10.15
N PHE A 267 19.98 0.85 10.04
CA PHE A 267 19.31 1.68 9.05
C PHE A 267 18.62 2.87 9.70
N GLY A 268 18.33 3.86 8.86
CA GLY A 268 17.63 5.06 9.27
C GLY A 268 18.55 6.26 9.16
N VAL A 269 17.99 7.36 8.67
CA VAL A 269 18.64 8.65 8.62
C VAL A 269 17.67 9.71 9.13
N PRO A 270 18.16 10.81 9.73
CA PRO A 270 17.33 11.96 10.01
C PRO A 270 16.58 12.39 8.74
N THR A 271 15.26 12.49 8.84
CA THR A 271 14.40 12.90 7.72
C THR A 271 14.10 14.37 7.79
N ARG A 272 13.70 14.91 6.63
CA ARG A 272 13.14 16.23 6.47
C ARG A 272 11.62 16.12 6.35
N ASP A 273 10.94 17.25 6.50
CA ASP A 273 9.54 17.37 6.06
C ASP A 273 9.39 17.04 4.55
N PHE A 274 8.17 16.74 4.12
CA PHE A 274 7.82 16.36 2.75
C PHE A 274 8.27 17.42 1.74
N HIS A 275 8.92 16.96 0.68
CA HIS A 275 9.43 17.78 -0.42
C HIS A 275 8.27 18.43 -1.15
N SER A 276 8.51 19.59 -1.76
CA SER A 276 7.51 20.24 -2.62
C SER A 276 7.04 19.33 -3.76
N LEU A 277 7.94 18.50 -4.31
CA LEU A 277 7.60 17.51 -5.34
C LEU A 277 6.71 16.37 -4.81
N GLU A 278 6.95 15.90 -3.58
CA GLU A 278 6.10 14.87 -2.94
C GLU A 278 4.70 15.43 -2.69
N ARG A 279 4.63 16.66 -2.16
CA ARG A 279 3.37 17.38 -1.95
C ARG A 279 2.64 17.64 -3.27
N LEU A 280 3.36 18.02 -4.32
CA LEU A 280 2.79 18.25 -5.65
C LEU A 280 2.25 16.95 -6.23
N HIS A 281 3.01 15.87 -6.09
CA HIS A 281 2.60 14.54 -6.54
C HIS A 281 1.33 14.07 -5.82
N ALA A 282 1.28 14.19 -4.49
CA ALA A 282 0.08 13.89 -3.70
C ALA A 282 -1.11 14.77 -4.14
N TYR A 283 -0.90 16.07 -4.32
CA TYR A 283 -1.92 17.01 -4.80
C TYR A 283 -2.48 16.59 -6.16
N LEU A 284 -1.64 16.18 -7.11
CA LEU A 284 -2.05 15.76 -8.45
C LEU A 284 -2.88 14.46 -8.38
N ILE A 285 -2.43 13.47 -7.61
CA ILE A 285 -3.18 12.22 -7.39
C ILE A 285 -4.54 12.53 -6.75
N ASN A 286 -4.55 13.27 -5.64
CA ASN A 286 -5.77 13.67 -4.95
C ASN A 286 -6.74 14.41 -5.88
N SER A 287 -6.24 15.37 -6.65
CA SER A 287 -7.05 16.13 -7.63
C SER A 287 -7.66 15.23 -8.69
N TRP A 288 -6.87 14.28 -9.23
CA TRP A 288 -7.36 13.33 -10.22
C TRP A 288 -8.42 12.38 -9.66
N VAL A 289 -8.18 11.80 -8.47
CA VAL A 289 -9.14 10.92 -7.79
C VAL A 289 -10.44 11.68 -7.47
N ARG A 290 -10.33 12.92 -6.95
CA ARG A 290 -11.49 13.77 -6.65
C ARG A 290 -12.31 14.09 -7.89
N ARG A 291 -11.67 14.42 -9.02
CA ARG A 291 -12.36 14.65 -10.30
C ARG A 291 -13.14 13.43 -10.79
N ARG A 292 -12.67 12.22 -10.50
CA ARG A 292 -13.39 10.99 -10.81
C ARG A 292 -14.57 10.72 -9.86
N GLY A 293 -14.68 11.42 -8.73
CA GLY A 293 -15.78 11.30 -7.77
C GLY A 293 -16.01 9.85 -7.32
N PHE A 294 -17.27 9.41 -7.31
CA PHE A 294 -17.64 8.03 -6.96
C PHE A 294 -17.14 6.98 -7.97
N ARG A 295 -16.60 7.39 -9.14
CA ARG A 295 -15.89 6.49 -10.07
C ARG A 295 -14.39 6.38 -9.77
N GLY A 296 -13.90 7.02 -8.70
CA GLY A 296 -12.50 7.45 -8.57
C GLY A 296 -11.56 6.66 -7.66
N GLY A 297 -12.02 5.72 -6.83
CA GLY A 297 -11.14 5.11 -5.82
C GLY A 297 -10.55 3.74 -6.14
N LEU A 298 -11.01 3.08 -7.19
CA LEU A 298 -10.57 1.75 -7.62
C LEU A 298 -10.31 1.79 -9.13
N TYR A 299 -9.10 1.42 -9.56
CA TYR A 299 -8.74 1.45 -10.99
C TYR A 299 -9.62 0.53 -11.85
N PHE A 300 -10.09 -0.59 -11.27
CA PHE A 300 -10.75 -1.67 -12.03
C PHE A 300 -12.16 -2.01 -11.54
N VAL A 301 -12.66 -1.31 -10.51
CA VAL A 301 -14.01 -1.58 -10.00
C VAL A 301 -14.80 -0.30 -9.82
N ASP A 302 -16.00 -0.31 -10.36
CA ASP A 302 -16.96 0.76 -10.17
C ASP A 302 -17.46 0.75 -8.71
N ARG A 303 -17.07 1.76 -7.91
CA ARG A 303 -17.50 1.83 -6.50
C ARG A 303 -19.02 1.90 -6.36
N ARG A 304 -19.76 2.34 -7.40
CA ARG A 304 -21.22 2.31 -7.40
C ARG A 304 -21.77 0.90 -7.22
N ARG A 305 -21.06 -0.11 -7.74
CA ARG A 305 -21.44 -1.53 -7.65
C ARG A 305 -21.03 -2.17 -6.33
N ILE A 306 -19.98 -1.65 -5.68
CA ILE A 306 -19.49 -2.20 -4.41
C ILE A 306 -20.18 -1.53 -3.22
N GLU A 307 -20.38 -0.21 -3.27
CA GLU A 307 -20.93 0.64 -2.22
C GLU A 307 -22.24 1.36 -2.67
N PRO A 308 -23.31 0.61 -3.02
CA PRO A 308 -24.54 1.19 -3.57
C PRO A 308 -25.24 2.14 -2.60
N GLU A 309 -25.31 1.81 -1.31
CA GLU A 309 -25.94 2.66 -0.28
C GLU A 309 -25.28 4.03 -0.17
N ARG A 310 -23.94 4.06 -0.21
CA ARG A 310 -23.20 5.32 -0.21
C ARG A 310 -23.29 6.06 -1.53
N TYR A 311 -23.43 5.35 -2.64
CA TYR A 311 -23.71 6.00 -3.91
C TYR A 311 -25.08 6.69 -3.86
N GLN A 312 -26.08 6.05 -3.24
CA GLN A 312 -27.38 6.68 -3.00
C GLN A 312 -27.25 7.90 -2.09
N GLN A 313 -26.47 7.81 -1.00
CA GLN A 313 -26.18 8.98 -0.15
C GLN A 313 -25.46 10.10 -0.91
N TYR A 314 -24.51 9.75 -1.78
CA TYR A 314 -23.81 10.70 -2.65
C TYR A 314 -24.79 11.41 -3.59
N LEU A 315 -25.72 10.66 -4.20
CA LEU A 315 -26.74 11.23 -5.07
C LEU A 315 -27.72 12.12 -4.30
N SER A 316 -28.23 11.67 -3.15
CA SER A 316 -29.22 12.40 -2.35
C SER A 316 -28.68 13.69 -1.77
N THR A 317 -27.37 13.78 -1.58
CA THR A 317 -26.71 14.96 -1.04
C THR A 317 -26.06 15.82 -2.12
N GLU A 318 -26.22 15.47 -3.40
CA GLU A 318 -25.50 16.09 -4.53
C GLU A 318 -23.98 16.13 -4.31
N GLY A 319 -23.44 15.17 -3.55
CA GLY A 319 -22.05 15.15 -3.14
C GLY A 319 -21.66 16.16 -2.04
N ARG A 320 -22.61 16.86 -1.40
CA ARG A 320 -22.34 17.80 -0.30
C ARG A 320 -21.92 17.09 0.99
N GLU A 321 -22.53 15.95 1.31
CA GLU A 321 -22.11 15.09 2.44
C GLU A 321 -21.06 14.06 2.04
N TRP A 322 -20.65 14.06 0.77
CA TRP A 322 -19.50 13.27 0.36
C TRP A 322 -18.28 13.90 1.00
N THR A 323 -17.88 13.34 2.15
CA THR A 323 -16.54 13.50 2.74
C THR A 323 -15.50 12.77 1.89
N GLY A 324 -15.62 12.88 0.56
CA GLY A 324 -14.56 12.53 -0.35
C GLY A 324 -13.29 13.27 0.01
N ASN A 325 -12.19 12.73 -0.48
CA ASN A 325 -10.84 13.20 -0.21
C ASN A 325 -10.80 14.72 -0.13
N GLN A 326 -10.44 15.24 1.05
CA GLN A 326 -10.32 16.67 1.24
C GLN A 326 -9.31 17.21 0.21
N PRO A 327 -9.51 18.45 -0.29
CA PRO A 327 -8.54 19.06 -1.19
C PRO A 327 -7.19 19.18 -0.49
N LEU A 328 -6.15 18.62 -1.09
CA LEU A 328 -4.79 18.92 -0.63
C LEU A 328 -4.41 20.35 -1.04
N PRO A 329 -3.67 21.10 -0.20
CA PRO A 329 -3.11 22.39 -0.57
C PRO A 329 -2.25 22.27 -1.84
N ASN A 330 -2.45 23.17 -2.80
CA ASN A 330 -1.62 23.24 -4.00
C ASN A 330 -0.25 23.87 -3.66
N PRO A 331 0.85 23.10 -3.70
CA PRO A 331 2.17 23.61 -3.29
C PRO A 331 2.72 24.67 -4.24
N LEU A 332 2.17 24.82 -5.45
CA LEU A 332 2.55 25.86 -6.41
C LEU A 332 1.86 27.21 -6.15
N ARG A 333 0.76 27.21 -5.38
CA ARG A 333 -0.02 28.44 -5.09
C ARG A 333 0.22 28.99 -3.69
N SER A 334 0.74 28.18 -2.78
CA SER A 334 1.08 28.64 -1.44
C SER A 334 2.24 29.64 -1.51
N ARG A 335 1.94 30.93 -1.31
CA ARG A 335 2.86 31.82 -0.59
C ARG A 335 2.97 31.21 0.81
N TRP A 336 3.89 30.29 1.03
CA TRP A 336 4.17 29.81 2.37
C TRP A 336 4.50 31.05 3.20
N PRO A 337 3.74 31.36 4.27
CA PRO A 337 4.24 32.36 5.21
C PRO A 337 5.59 31.83 5.64
N ARG A 338 6.66 32.57 5.33
CA ARG A 338 7.97 32.32 5.92
C ARG A 338 7.69 32.19 7.41
N ARG A 339 7.85 31.00 7.99
CA ARG A 339 7.96 30.87 9.44
C ARG A 339 9.05 31.86 9.82
N ARG A 340 8.65 32.99 10.41
CA ARG A 340 9.58 33.83 11.14
C ARG A 340 10.05 32.93 12.26
N SER A 341 11.30 32.52 12.21
CA SER A 341 11.99 31.92 13.33
C SER A 341 11.72 32.82 14.53
N ALA A 342 11.04 32.28 15.55
CA ALA A 342 11.07 32.86 16.87
C ALA A 342 12.40 32.48 17.52
#